data_AF-A0A7S2S1M3-F1
#
_entry.id   AF-A0A7S2S1M3-F1
#
_cell.length_a   1.000
_cell.length_b   1.000
_cell.length_c   1.000
_cell.angle_alpha   90.00
_cell.angle_beta   90.00
_cell.angle_gamma   90.00
#
_symmetry.space_group_name_H-M   'P 1'
#
loop_
_entity.id
_entity.type
_entity.pdbx_description
1 polymer ?
#
loop_
_entity_poly.entity_id
_entity_poly.type
_entity_poly.pdbx_seq_one_letter_code
_entity_poly.pdbx_strand_id
1 'polypeptide(L)'
;TKSGRWPHDIEVDRDGALLYSERITRTVYKVKNDQTEEIIRLQGWRPTQLCVTSSGDLLVTMYSDDKTQSKVVRYSGSTVKQTIQFDDDGQPLYSGNSNTKYITENRNLDICVADCRAGAVVLVNQAG
;
A
#
# COMPACT_ATOMS: atom_id res chain seq x y z
N THR A 1 -3.44 8.02 -16.20
CA THR A 1 -2.24 7.96 -15.34
C THR A 1 -1.17 8.86 -15.90
N LYS A 2 -0.21 9.32 -15.09
CA LYS A 2 0.74 10.37 -15.51
C LYS A 2 1.80 9.86 -16.47
N SER A 3 2.25 8.62 -16.35
CA SER A 3 3.23 8.04 -17.29
C SER A 3 2.60 7.39 -18.53
N GLY A 4 1.27 7.40 -18.67
CA GLY A 4 0.56 6.64 -19.70
C GLY A 4 0.57 5.12 -19.49
N ARG A 5 1.12 4.62 -18.37
CA ARG A 5 1.08 3.20 -17.97
C ARG A 5 -0.14 2.89 -17.11
N TRP A 6 -0.50 1.62 -17.03
CA TRP A 6 -1.68 1.21 -16.27
C TRP A 6 -1.45 1.41 -14.76
N PRO A 7 -2.47 1.85 -14.00
CA PRO A 7 -2.40 1.85 -12.54
C PRO A 7 -2.27 0.40 -12.03
N HIS A 8 -1.62 0.22 -10.88
CA HIS A 8 -1.51 -1.11 -10.26
C HIS A 8 -2.70 -1.47 -9.40
N ASP A 9 -3.33 -0.46 -8.82
CA ASP A 9 -4.54 -0.62 -8.03
C ASP A 9 -5.36 0.67 -8.01
N ILE A 10 -6.64 0.53 -7.67
CA ILE A 10 -7.58 1.62 -7.47
C ILE A 10 -8.37 1.41 -6.18
N GLU A 11 -8.71 2.48 -5.50
CA GLU A 11 -9.51 2.45 -4.27
C GLU A 11 -10.33 3.73 -4.14
N VAL A 12 -11.42 3.73 -3.38
CA VAL A 12 -12.20 4.94 -3.11
C VAL A 12 -12.02 5.37 -1.65
N ASP A 13 -11.67 6.63 -1.43
CA ASP A 13 -11.57 7.18 -0.09
C ASP A 13 -12.93 7.55 0.53
N ARG A 14 -12.93 7.88 1.81
CA ARG A 14 -14.17 8.22 2.55
C ARG A 14 -14.88 9.47 2.03
N ASP A 15 -14.18 10.34 1.30
CA ASP A 15 -14.74 11.55 0.68
C ASP A 15 -15.24 11.30 -0.75
N GLY A 16 -15.24 10.03 -1.19
CA GLY A 16 -15.64 9.63 -2.53
C GLY A 16 -14.61 9.94 -3.61
N ALA A 17 -13.36 10.26 -3.25
CA ALA A 17 -12.30 10.46 -4.24
C ALA A 17 -11.68 9.13 -4.65
N LEU A 18 -11.31 9.03 -5.92
CA LEU A 18 -10.60 7.86 -6.46
C LEU A 18 -9.11 7.97 -6.15
N LEU A 19 -8.54 6.94 -5.54
CA LEU A 19 -7.12 6.77 -5.35
C LEU A 19 -6.58 5.75 -6.36
N TYR A 20 -5.37 5.95 -6.87
CA TYR A 20 -4.70 4.94 -7.67
C TYR A 20 -3.19 4.93 -7.45
N SER A 21 -2.59 3.75 -7.52
CA SER A 21 -1.15 3.56 -7.37
C SER A 21 -0.46 3.44 -8.74
N GLU A 22 0.71 4.08 -8.88
CA GLU A 22 1.49 4.02 -10.11
C GLU A 22 2.96 3.70 -9.79
N ARG A 23 3.34 2.45 -10.07
CA ARG A 23 4.66 1.91 -9.80
C ARG A 23 5.81 2.64 -10.51
N ILE A 24 5.58 3.16 -11.71
CA ILE A 24 6.64 3.75 -12.55
C ILE A 24 7.04 5.12 -12.01
N THR A 25 6.05 5.97 -11.73
CA THR A 25 6.25 7.29 -11.11
C THR A 25 6.53 7.20 -9.61
N ARG A 26 6.22 6.05 -9.01
CA ARG A 26 6.37 5.72 -7.58
C ARG A 26 5.44 6.56 -6.73
N THR A 27 4.23 6.76 -7.23
CA THR A 27 3.31 7.75 -6.69
C THR A 27 1.95 7.11 -6.43
N VAL A 28 1.29 7.53 -5.36
CA VAL A 28 -0.16 7.35 -5.20
C VAL A 28 -0.83 8.68 -5.51
N TYR A 29 -1.84 8.62 -6.37
CA TYR A 29 -2.59 9.77 -6.83
C TYR A 29 -3.99 9.77 -6.24
N LYS A 30 -4.55 10.97 -6.04
CA LYS A 30 -5.96 11.20 -5.70
C LYS A 30 -6.63 11.96 -6.82
N VAL A 31 -7.83 11.52 -7.21
CA VAL A 31 -8.65 12.13 -8.25
C VAL A 31 -9.99 12.54 -7.67
N LYS A 32 -10.31 13.84 -7.77
CA LYS A 32 -11.59 14.40 -7.34
C LYS A 32 -11.95 15.56 -8.26
N ASN A 33 -13.21 15.60 -8.73
CA ASN A 33 -13.71 16.66 -9.62
C ASN A 33 -12.79 16.90 -10.83
N ASP A 34 -12.40 15.81 -11.51
CA ASP A 34 -11.48 15.79 -12.66
C ASP A 34 -10.06 16.35 -12.40
N GLN A 35 -9.74 16.71 -11.16
CA GLN A 35 -8.41 17.11 -10.74
C GLN A 35 -7.64 15.92 -10.19
N THR A 36 -6.35 15.82 -10.55
CA THR A 36 -5.44 14.76 -10.08
C THR A 36 -4.30 15.36 -9.28
N GLU A 37 -4.16 14.92 -8.05
CA GLU A 37 -3.13 15.32 -7.08
C GLU A 37 -2.18 14.16 -6.79
N GLU A 38 -0.89 14.47 -6.60
CA GLU A 38 0.09 13.53 -6.03
C GLU A 38 0.03 13.59 -4.50
N ILE A 39 -0.51 12.56 -3.86
CA ILE A 39 -0.66 12.55 -2.41
C ILE A 39 0.53 11.87 -1.70
N ILE A 40 1.19 10.93 -2.39
CA ILE A 40 2.36 10.21 -1.85
C ILE A 40 3.36 10.01 -2.98
N ARG A 41 4.61 10.45 -2.79
CA ARG A 41 5.75 10.20 -3.70
C ARG A 41 6.84 9.43 -2.96
N LEU A 42 7.18 8.23 -3.44
CA LEU A 42 8.14 7.34 -2.78
C LEU A 42 9.54 7.43 -3.39
N GLN A 43 10.55 7.29 -2.53
CA GLN A 43 11.97 7.14 -2.92
C GLN A 43 12.45 5.75 -2.53
N GLY A 44 13.08 5.03 -3.46
CA GLY A 44 13.56 3.64 -3.24
C GLY A 44 12.47 2.57 -3.13
N TRP A 45 11.18 2.94 -3.18
CA TRP A 45 10.03 2.05 -3.04
C TRP A 45 9.02 2.25 -4.17
N ARG A 46 8.24 1.20 -4.43
CA ARG A 46 7.24 1.15 -5.49
C ARG A 46 5.89 0.71 -4.92
N PRO A 47 4.85 1.56 -4.97
CA PRO A 47 3.54 1.20 -4.44
C PRO A 47 2.86 0.20 -5.37
N THR A 48 2.08 -0.71 -4.80
CA THR A 48 1.33 -1.72 -5.55
C THR A 48 -0.15 -1.70 -5.19
N GLN A 49 -0.56 -2.24 -4.04
CA GLN A 49 -1.96 -2.37 -3.66
C GLN A 49 -2.34 -1.34 -2.60
N LEU A 50 -3.60 -0.93 -2.63
CA LEU A 50 -4.19 0.10 -1.78
C LEU A 50 -5.32 -0.52 -0.97
N CYS A 51 -5.54 0.01 0.23
CA CYS A 51 -6.76 -0.26 0.99
C CYS A 51 -7.06 0.96 1.86
N VAL A 52 -8.27 1.51 1.74
CA VAL A 52 -8.75 2.53 2.66
C VAL A 52 -9.38 1.84 3.86
N THR A 53 -8.81 2.10 5.03
CA THR A 53 -9.26 1.55 6.31
C THR A 53 -10.56 2.20 6.78
N SER A 54 -11.23 1.58 7.75
CA SER A 54 -12.42 2.13 8.38
C SER A 54 -12.15 3.46 9.10
N SER A 55 -10.92 3.76 9.52
CA SER A 55 -10.55 5.08 10.07
C SER A 55 -10.36 6.15 9.00
N GLY A 56 -10.29 5.78 7.73
CA GLY A 56 -9.95 6.66 6.61
C GLY A 56 -8.44 6.77 6.34
N ASP A 57 -7.60 6.03 7.07
CA ASP A 57 -6.18 5.89 6.74
C ASP A 57 -6.02 5.04 5.47
N LEU A 58 -4.97 5.31 4.68
CA LEU A 58 -4.60 4.54 3.50
C LEU A 58 -3.48 3.56 3.83
N LEU A 59 -3.72 2.27 3.62
CA LEU A 59 -2.70 1.23 3.62
C LEU A 59 -2.14 1.07 2.20
N VAL A 60 -0.82 1.02 2.08
CA VAL A 60 -0.12 0.84 0.81
C VAL A 60 0.87 -0.30 0.95
N THR A 61 0.70 -1.36 0.16
CA THR A 61 1.76 -2.35 0.00
C THR A 61 2.79 -1.84 -0.99
N MET A 62 4.07 -2.07 -0.74
CA MET A 62 5.14 -1.64 -1.63
C MET A 62 6.34 -2.58 -1.55
N TYR A 63 7.18 -2.55 -2.58
CA TYR A 63 8.44 -3.28 -2.63
C TYR A 63 9.59 -2.36 -3.00
N SER A 64 10.81 -2.74 -2.61
CA SER A 64 12.02 -1.95 -2.83
C SER A 64 12.45 -1.94 -4.30
N ASP A 65 13.22 -0.95 -4.73
CA ASP A 65 13.68 -0.84 -6.13
C ASP A 65 14.50 -2.05 -6.61
N ASP A 66 15.30 -2.64 -5.73
CA ASP A 66 16.07 -3.87 -5.97
C ASP A 66 15.22 -5.15 -5.86
N LYS A 67 13.94 -5.01 -5.47
CA LYS A 67 12.95 -6.08 -5.31
C LYS A 67 13.31 -7.11 -4.23
N THR A 68 14.16 -6.75 -3.27
CA THR A 68 14.59 -7.66 -2.19
C THR A 68 13.74 -7.53 -0.93
N GLN A 69 12.93 -6.49 -0.82
CA GLN A 69 12.11 -6.22 0.37
C GLN A 69 10.68 -5.85 0.00
N SER A 70 9.77 -6.06 0.94
CA SER A 70 8.38 -5.65 0.85
C SER A 70 7.89 -5.16 2.20
N LYS A 71 6.97 -4.22 2.20
CA LYS A 71 6.37 -3.65 3.42
C LYS A 71 4.97 -3.12 3.16
N VAL A 72 4.25 -2.91 4.24
CA VAL A 72 3.02 -2.13 4.28
C VAL A 72 3.30 -0.82 5.01
N VAL A 73 2.78 0.28 4.49
CA VAL A 73 2.83 1.58 5.17
C VAL A 73 1.41 2.11 5.31
N ARG A 74 1.07 2.54 6.52
CA ARG A 74 -0.19 3.22 6.83
C ARG A 74 0.02 4.72 6.78
N TYR A 75 -0.83 5.42 6.03
CA TYR A 75 -0.81 6.87 5.88
C TYR A 75 -2.09 7.49 6.44
N SER A 76 -1.95 8.56 7.22
CA SER A 76 -3.04 9.51 7.50
C SER A 76 -2.86 10.69 6.55
N GLY A 77 -3.68 10.76 5.51
CA GLY A 77 -3.43 11.67 4.39
C GLY A 77 -2.10 11.32 3.69
N SER A 78 -1.15 12.24 3.66
CA SER A 78 0.20 12.04 3.10
C SER A 78 1.27 11.70 4.15
N THR A 79 0.91 11.68 5.44
CA THR A 79 1.86 11.44 6.54
C THR A 79 1.90 9.97 6.91
N VAL A 80 3.11 9.41 7.00
CA VAL A 80 3.34 8.04 7.47
C VAL A 80 2.97 7.95 8.96
N LYS A 81 2.03 7.06 9.30
CA LYS A 81 1.71 6.71 10.69
C LYS A 81 2.48 5.50 11.17
N GLN A 82 2.69 4.54 10.27
CA GLN A 82 3.13 3.21 10.64
C GLN A 82 3.82 2.53 9.47
N THR A 83 4.87 1.78 9.75
CA THR A 83 5.53 0.88 8.80
C THR A 83 5.50 -0.53 9.38
N ILE A 84 4.97 -1.47 8.63
CA ILE A 84 4.84 -2.87 9.00
C ILE A 84 5.69 -3.65 8.01
N GLN A 85 6.78 -4.25 8.50
CA GLN A 85 7.78 -4.87 7.64
C GLN A 85 8.43 -6.09 8.28
N PHE A 86 8.73 -6.02 9.57
CA PHE A 86 9.43 -7.07 10.31
C PHE A 86 8.59 -7.50 11.50
N ASP A 87 8.75 -8.76 11.91
CA ASP A 87 8.23 -9.25 13.19
C ASP A 87 9.14 -8.84 14.36
N ASP A 88 8.78 -9.29 15.57
CA ASP A 88 9.51 -8.99 16.80
C ASP A 88 10.94 -9.56 16.81
N ASP A 89 11.21 -10.61 16.03
CA ASP A 89 12.53 -11.22 15.85
C ASP A 89 13.35 -10.55 14.73
N GLY A 90 12.78 -9.50 14.10
CA GLY A 90 13.39 -8.77 13.00
C GLY A 90 13.35 -9.50 11.66
N GLN A 91 12.58 -10.59 11.53
CA GLN A 91 12.40 -11.30 10.27
C GLN A 91 11.36 -10.61 9.39
N PRO A 92 11.53 -10.61 8.05
CA PRO A 92 10.56 -9.99 7.16
C PRO A 92 9.19 -10.69 7.24
N LEU A 93 8.14 -9.89 7.46
CA LEU A 93 6.75 -10.38 7.45
C LEU A 93 6.31 -10.83 6.05
N TYR A 94 6.93 -10.27 5.01
CA TYR A 94 6.53 -10.48 3.62
C TYR A 94 7.72 -10.93 2.78
N SER A 95 7.45 -11.75 1.76
CA SER A 95 8.47 -12.18 0.81
C SER A 95 8.98 -10.99 -0.02
N GLY A 96 10.31 -10.84 -0.08
CA GLY A 96 10.98 -9.80 -0.86
C GLY A 96 10.92 -10.09 -2.36
N ASN A 97 10.04 -9.41 -3.09
CA ASN A 97 9.88 -9.49 -4.55
C ASN A 97 8.90 -8.43 -5.05
N SER A 98 8.70 -8.36 -6.37
CA SER A 98 7.74 -7.48 -7.01
C SER A 98 6.35 -8.09 -7.24
N ASN A 99 6.05 -9.27 -6.68
CA ASN A 99 4.76 -9.91 -6.88
C ASN A 99 3.71 -9.26 -5.97
N THR A 100 2.45 -9.36 -6.39
CA THR A 100 1.32 -8.71 -5.72
C THR A 100 1.15 -9.18 -4.29
N LYS A 101 0.93 -8.21 -3.40
CA LYS A 101 0.55 -8.41 -2.00
C LYS A 101 -0.80 -7.71 -1.84
N TYR A 102 -1.88 -8.45 -2.02
CA TYR A 102 -3.23 -7.89 -1.84
C TYR A 102 -3.41 -7.56 -0.37
N ILE A 103 -4.07 -6.43 -0.09
CA ILE A 103 -4.24 -5.93 1.27
C ILE A 103 -5.71 -5.56 1.50
N THR A 104 -6.19 -5.85 2.70
CA THR A 104 -7.49 -5.40 3.17
C THR A 104 -7.49 -5.25 4.69
N GLU A 105 -8.48 -4.56 5.24
CA GLU A 105 -8.73 -4.49 6.67
C GLU A 105 -9.98 -5.31 7.00
N ASN A 106 -9.89 -6.21 7.98
CA ASN A 106 -11.03 -7.01 8.42
C ASN A 106 -11.90 -6.24 9.44
N ARG A 107 -13.03 -6.84 9.87
CA ARG A 107 -13.93 -6.22 10.87
C ARG A 107 -13.32 -6.03 12.26
N ASN A 108 -12.24 -6.73 12.57
CA ASN A 108 -11.50 -6.60 13.82
C ASN A 108 -10.41 -5.53 13.75
N LEU A 109 -10.31 -4.79 12.64
CA LEU A 109 -9.28 -3.78 12.35
C LEU A 109 -7.88 -4.39 12.13
N ASP A 110 -7.80 -5.69 11.90
CA ASP A 110 -6.55 -6.34 11.50
C ASP A 110 -6.29 -6.09 10.01
N ILE A 111 -5.02 -5.96 9.69
CA ILE A 111 -4.49 -5.84 8.34
C ILE A 111 -4.22 -7.25 7.82
N CYS A 112 -4.93 -7.64 6.77
CA CYS A 112 -4.79 -8.92 6.09
C CYS A 112 -4.00 -8.72 4.79
N VAL A 113 -2.85 -9.39 4.65
CA VAL A 113 -2.03 -9.33 3.43
C VAL A 113 -1.90 -10.71 2.81
N ALA A 114 -2.38 -10.88 1.57
CA ALA A 114 -2.18 -12.10 0.80
C ALA A 114 -0.92 -11.97 -0.06
N ASP A 115 0.16 -12.66 0.33
CA ASP A 115 1.44 -12.66 -0.37
C ASP A 115 1.52 -13.83 -1.36
N CYS A 116 1.31 -13.53 -2.64
CA CYS A 116 1.22 -14.58 -3.66
C CYS A 116 2.54 -15.31 -3.92
N ARG A 117 3.69 -14.69 -3.62
CA ARG A 117 4.99 -15.37 -3.80
C ARG A 117 5.31 -16.28 -2.62
N ALA A 118 4.91 -15.90 -1.41
CA ALA A 118 5.04 -16.74 -0.23
C ALA A 118 3.99 -17.88 -0.21
N GLY A 119 2.84 -17.68 -0.88
CA GLY A 119 1.71 -18.59 -0.79
C GLY A 119 1.04 -18.54 0.60
N ALA A 120 1.05 -17.36 1.23
CA ALA A 120 0.60 -17.18 2.61
C ALA A 120 -0.29 -15.93 2.77
N VAL A 121 -1.11 -15.94 3.82
CA VAL A 121 -1.82 -14.76 4.31
C VAL A 121 -1.21 -14.36 5.65
N VAL A 122 -0.76 -13.12 5.74
CA VAL A 122 -0.20 -12.52 6.95
C VAL A 122 -1.28 -11.66 7.58
N LEU A 123 -1.53 -11.88 8.87
CA LEU A 123 -2.47 -11.09 9.66
C LEU A 123 -1.67 -10.28 10.68
N VAL A 124 -1.90 -8.98 10.69
CA VAL A 124 -1.26 -8.05 11.61
C VAL A 124 -2.34 -7.24 12.31
N ASN A 125 -2.26 -7.10 13.63
CA ASN A 125 -3.23 -6.30 14.37
C ASN A 125 -3.12 -4.80 13.99
N GLN A 126 -4.03 -3.98 14.50
CA GLN A 126 -4.03 -2.55 14.20
C GLN A 126 -2.72 -1.82 14.57
N ALA A 127 -2.00 -2.29 15.60
CA ALA A 127 -0.77 -1.72 16.12
C ALA A 127 0.49 -2.12 15.33
N GLY A 128 0.39 -3.12 14.45
CA GLY A 128 1.48 -3.54 13.56
C GLY A 128 2.29 -4.69 14.11
#